data_AF-A0A7J7ZJ14-F1
#
_entry.id   AF-A0A7J7ZJ14-F1
#
_cell.length_a   1.000
_cell.length_b   1.000
_cell.length_c   1.000
_cell.angle_alpha   90.00
_cell.angle_beta   90.00
_cell.angle_gamma   90.00
#
_symmetry.space_group_name_H-M   'P 1'
#
loop_
_entity.id
_entity.type
_entity.pdbx_description
1 polymer ?
#
loop_
_entity_poly.entity_id
_entity_poly.type
_entity_poly.pdbx_seq_one_letter_code
_entity_poly.pdbx_strand_id
1 'polypeptide(L)'
;MRQRNRSQMKEIEVKKRLDIEFKSKLIRFFKNFLEKIDKTYEDMKRDQLELIRNQQEMIRDQQEIKNTLSEIKNIIQSPKNRIEDRKNQVKDLEHKEPEDTPPQKLEGKRIQKIENNVRNLWDNFKRTNIRITGVPEDEREQDIKNILKEIVTENFPHLVKELDLQVQEAHRTPNKRNPRGPHQDKS
;
A
#
# COMPACT_ATOMS: atom_id res chain seq x y z
N MET A 1 32.04 109.16 -55.76
CA MET A 1 30.75 108.47 -55.45
C MET A 1 30.66 107.04 -56.00
N ARG A 2 30.96 106.76 -57.27
CA ARG A 2 30.72 105.45 -57.91
C ARG A 2 31.47 104.25 -57.30
N GLN A 3 32.73 104.41 -56.87
CA GLN A 3 33.50 103.31 -56.24
C GLN A 3 32.96 102.94 -54.85
N ARG A 4 32.55 103.93 -54.05
CA ARG A 4 31.99 103.72 -52.70
C ARG A 4 30.70 102.88 -52.74
N ASN A 5 29.82 103.16 -53.71
CA ASN A 5 28.59 102.40 -53.91
C ASN A 5 28.86 100.95 -54.39
N ARG A 6 29.87 100.72 -55.23
CA ARG A 6 30.26 99.35 -55.65
C ARG A 6 30.83 98.53 -54.49
N SER A 7 31.65 99.12 -53.62
CA SER A 7 32.18 98.44 -52.45
C SER A 7 31.09 98.10 -51.43
N GLN A 8 30.14 99.00 -51.19
CA GLN A 8 28.97 98.74 -50.35
C GLN A 8 28.08 97.62 -50.90
N MET A 9 27.85 97.58 -52.22
CA MET A 9 27.08 96.50 -52.85
C MET A 9 27.74 95.13 -52.68
N LYS A 10 29.07 95.05 -52.83
CA LYS A 10 29.83 93.81 -52.60
C LYS A 10 29.76 93.36 -51.13
N GLU A 11 29.86 94.28 -50.18
CA GLU A 11 29.76 93.96 -48.75
C GLU A 11 28.37 93.42 -48.37
N ILE A 12 27.29 93.99 -48.93
CA ILE A 12 25.92 93.49 -48.75
C ILE A 12 25.77 92.08 -49.32
N GLU A 13 26.34 91.81 -50.50
CA GLU A 13 26.28 90.49 -51.13
C GLU A 13 27.02 89.42 -50.31
N VAL A 14 28.19 89.76 -49.75
CA VAL A 14 28.94 88.86 -48.86
C VAL A 14 28.16 88.57 -47.56
N LYS A 15 27.57 89.58 -46.93
CA LYS A 15 26.74 89.39 -45.73
C LYS A 15 25.53 88.48 -46.00
N LYS A 16 24.87 88.64 -47.15
CA LYS A 16 23.76 87.76 -47.57
C LYS A 16 24.21 86.32 -47.78
N ARG A 17 25.37 86.10 -48.42
CA ARG A 17 25.95 84.75 -48.61
C ARG A 17 26.27 84.08 -47.27
N LEU A 18 26.87 84.82 -46.34
CA LEU A 18 27.18 84.32 -44.99
C LEU A 18 25.90 83.97 -44.20
N ASP A 19 24.84 84.78 -44.31
CA ASP A 19 23.54 84.49 -43.69
C ASP A 19 22.88 83.23 -44.26
N ILE A 20 22.92 83.03 -45.59
CA ILE A 20 22.43 81.82 -46.24
C ILE A 20 23.23 80.59 -45.78
N GLU A 21 24.56 80.70 -45.70
CA GLU A 21 25.42 79.60 -45.24
C GLU A 21 25.13 79.24 -43.79
N PHE A 22 24.96 80.23 -42.92
CA PHE A 22 24.58 80.03 -41.52
C PHE A 22 23.21 79.36 -41.39
N LYS A 23 22.20 79.84 -42.12
CA LYS A 23 20.86 79.23 -42.19
C LYS A 23 20.92 77.79 -42.69
N SER A 24 21.74 77.50 -43.69
CA SER A 24 21.93 76.14 -44.21
C SER A 24 22.53 75.20 -43.15
N LYS A 25 23.54 75.66 -42.40
CA LYS A 25 24.13 74.91 -41.28
C LYS A 25 23.10 74.65 -40.18
N LEU A 26 22.29 75.64 -39.83
CA LEU A 26 21.19 75.49 -38.86
C LEU A 26 20.16 74.45 -39.33
N ILE A 27 19.69 74.54 -40.57
CA ILE A 27 18.73 73.59 -41.13
C ILE A 27 19.29 72.16 -41.09
N ARG A 28 20.56 71.98 -41.47
CA ARG A 28 21.23 70.67 -41.43
C ARG A 28 21.35 70.14 -40.00
N PHE A 29 21.72 71.00 -39.05
CA PHE A 29 21.79 70.65 -37.64
C PHE A 29 20.42 70.18 -37.11
N PHE A 30 19.36 70.97 -37.32
CA PHE A 30 18.02 70.61 -36.88
C PHE A 30 17.50 69.35 -37.57
N LYS A 31 17.77 69.16 -38.86
CA LYS A 31 17.38 67.93 -39.57
C LYS A 31 18.03 66.69 -38.95
N ASN A 32 19.33 66.73 -38.71
CA ASN A 32 20.05 65.62 -38.07
C ASN A 32 19.56 65.38 -36.64
N PHE A 33 19.24 66.44 -35.91
CA PHE A 33 18.72 66.35 -34.55
C PHE A 33 17.33 65.69 -34.53
N LEU A 34 16.42 66.09 -35.42
CA LEU A 34 15.10 65.49 -35.58
C LEU A 34 15.22 64.01 -35.97
N GLU A 35 16.08 63.66 -36.92
CA GLU A 35 16.30 62.27 -37.32
C GLU A 35 16.79 61.40 -36.14
N LYS A 36 17.63 61.95 -35.26
CA LYS A 36 18.10 61.24 -34.07
C LYS A 36 16.98 61.04 -33.04
N ILE A 37 16.12 62.05 -32.85
CA ILE A 37 14.94 61.93 -31.98
C ILE A 37 13.99 60.87 -32.53
N ASP A 38 13.68 60.89 -33.82
CA ASP A 38 12.77 59.93 -34.46
C ASP A 38 13.29 58.50 -34.31
N LYS A 39 14.59 58.27 -34.55
CA LYS A 39 15.20 56.95 -34.34
C LYS A 39 15.09 56.50 -32.89
N THR A 40 15.39 57.40 -31.94
CA THR A 40 15.31 57.08 -30.51
C THR A 40 13.87 56.75 -30.10
N TYR A 41 12.89 57.48 -30.64
CA TYR A 41 11.48 57.21 -30.41
C TYR A 41 11.05 55.85 -30.95
N GLU A 42 11.43 55.50 -32.17
CA GLU A 42 11.10 54.20 -32.77
C GLU A 42 11.79 53.03 -32.05
N ASP A 43 13.03 53.20 -31.60
CA ASP A 43 13.74 52.18 -30.81
C ASP A 43 13.02 51.95 -29.47
N MET A 44 12.71 53.02 -28.72
CA MET A 44 11.94 52.90 -27.47
C MET A 44 10.58 52.24 -27.69
N LYS A 45 9.90 52.55 -28.79
CA LYS A 45 8.61 51.96 -29.12
C LYS A 45 8.73 50.46 -29.41
N ARG A 46 9.80 50.03 -30.10
CA ARG A 46 10.08 48.60 -30.35
C ARG A 46 10.36 47.87 -29.05
N ASP A 47 11.21 48.41 -28.20
CA ASP A 47 11.54 47.80 -26.90
C ASP A 47 10.29 47.65 -26.02
N GLN A 48 9.41 48.66 -26.02
CA GLN A 48 8.12 48.60 -25.30
C GLN A 48 7.20 47.52 -25.88
N LEU A 49 7.11 47.38 -27.20
CA LEU A 49 6.30 46.34 -27.83
C LEU A 49 6.82 44.94 -27.51
N GLU A 50 8.13 44.75 -27.50
CA GLU A 50 8.76 43.48 -27.13
C GLU A 50 8.51 43.14 -25.66
N LEU A 51 8.64 44.12 -24.75
CA LEU A 51 8.30 43.96 -23.34
C LEU A 51 6.83 43.54 -23.16
N ILE A 52 5.89 44.21 -23.84
CA ILE A 52 4.47 43.88 -23.78
C ILE A 52 4.22 42.45 -24.30
N ARG A 53 4.86 42.06 -25.40
CA ARG A 53 4.73 40.72 -25.97
C ARG A 53 5.20 39.64 -25.00
N ASN A 54 6.36 39.83 -24.38
CA ASN A 54 6.91 38.90 -23.40
C ASN A 54 6.03 38.81 -22.15
N GLN A 55 5.47 39.94 -21.69
CA GLN A 55 4.51 39.96 -20.58
C GLN A 55 3.22 39.20 -20.92
N GLN A 56 2.70 39.34 -22.14
CA GLN A 56 1.51 38.60 -22.58
C GLN A 56 1.77 37.09 -22.65
N GLU A 57 2.96 36.67 -23.07
CA GLU A 57 3.36 35.27 -23.06
C GLU A 57 3.42 34.72 -21.65
N MET A 58 4.08 35.42 -20.73
CA MET A 58 4.13 35.05 -19.32
C MET A 58 2.72 34.94 -18.69
N ILE A 59 1.79 35.85 -19.04
CA ILE A 59 0.40 35.79 -18.56
C ILE A 59 -0.32 34.55 -19.10
N ARG A 60 -0.08 34.15 -20.36
CA ARG A 60 -0.64 32.91 -20.92
C ARG A 60 -0.13 31.70 -20.16
N ASP A 61 1.19 31.60 -19.98
CA ASP A 61 1.82 30.50 -19.25
C ASP A 61 1.29 30.40 -17.81
N GLN A 62 1.12 31.55 -17.14
CA GLN A 62 0.51 31.60 -15.81
C GLN A 62 -0.92 31.08 -15.79
N GLN A 63 -1.72 31.36 -16.83
CA GLN A 63 -3.08 30.88 -16.93
C GLN A 63 -3.12 29.35 -17.17
N GLU A 64 -2.22 28.82 -18.00
CA GLU A 64 -2.09 27.37 -18.20
C GLU A 64 -1.67 26.64 -16.91
N ILE A 65 -0.70 27.19 -16.18
CA ILE A 65 -0.28 26.68 -14.86
C ILE A 65 -1.47 26.70 -13.88
N LYS A 66 -2.26 27.77 -13.86
CA LYS A 66 -3.43 27.88 -12.98
C LYS A 66 -4.51 26.83 -13.31
N ASN A 67 -4.72 26.56 -14.59
CA ASN A 67 -5.67 25.55 -15.05
C ASN A 67 -5.20 24.14 -14.62
N THR A 68 -3.94 23.79 -14.92
CA THR A 68 -3.37 22.49 -14.54
C THR A 68 -3.34 22.28 -13.01
N LEU A 69 -3.06 23.33 -12.23
CA LEU A 69 -3.14 23.26 -10.76
C LEU A 69 -4.57 22.97 -10.28
N SER A 70 -5.58 23.52 -10.96
CA SER A 70 -6.99 23.28 -10.64
C SER A 70 -7.40 21.83 -10.95
N GLU A 71 -6.91 21.27 -12.05
CA GLU A 71 -7.09 19.86 -12.40
C GLU A 71 -6.43 18.93 -11.36
N ILE A 72 -5.17 19.19 -11.02
CA ILE A 72 -4.44 18.43 -9.99
C ILE A 72 -5.19 18.46 -8.65
N LYS A 73 -5.71 19.63 -8.24
CA LYS A 73 -6.51 19.78 -7.03
C LYS A 73 -7.74 18.87 -7.06
N ASN A 74 -8.46 18.81 -8.18
CA ASN A 74 -9.63 17.95 -8.34
C ASN A 74 -9.25 16.46 -8.29
N ILE A 75 -8.16 16.08 -8.96
CA ILE A 75 -7.63 14.71 -8.96
C ILE A 75 -7.23 14.26 -7.55
N ILE A 76 -6.69 15.15 -6.71
CA ILE A 76 -6.31 14.84 -5.32
C ILE A 76 -7.53 14.78 -4.38
N GLN A 77 -8.53 15.63 -4.60
CA GLN A 77 -9.69 15.72 -3.70
C GLN A 77 -10.56 14.45 -3.72
N SER A 78 -10.74 13.84 -4.90
CA SER A 78 -11.51 12.60 -5.06
C SER A 78 -10.97 11.42 -4.22
N PRO A 79 -9.70 10.99 -4.37
CA PRO A 79 -9.13 9.93 -3.55
C PRO A 79 -9.03 10.33 -2.08
N LYS A 80 -8.83 11.62 -1.75
CA LYS A 80 -8.85 12.09 -0.36
C LYS A 80 -10.19 11.78 0.33
N ASN A 81 -11.31 12.10 -0.32
CA ASN A 81 -12.63 11.79 0.22
C ASN A 81 -12.83 10.26 0.35
N ARG A 82 -12.45 9.50 -0.68
CA ARG A 82 -12.55 8.02 -0.65
C ARG A 82 -11.73 7.38 0.47
N ILE A 83 -10.55 7.92 0.77
CA ILE A 83 -9.70 7.45 1.88
C ILE A 83 -10.39 7.74 3.21
N GLU A 84 -10.98 8.94 3.38
CA GLU A 84 -11.69 9.29 4.61
C GLU A 84 -12.92 8.39 4.83
N ASP A 85 -13.68 8.12 3.78
CA ASP A 85 -14.82 7.19 3.82
C ASP A 85 -14.39 5.78 4.26
N ARG A 86 -13.32 5.26 3.64
CA ARG A 86 -12.77 3.94 3.99
C ARG A 86 -12.21 3.91 5.40
N LYS A 87 -11.58 4.99 5.86
CA LYS A 87 -11.03 5.10 7.21
C LYS A 87 -12.15 5.03 8.25
N ASN A 88 -13.29 5.68 7.99
CA ASN A 88 -14.47 5.58 8.85
C ASN A 88 -15.06 4.17 8.83
N GLN A 89 -15.18 3.53 7.66
CA GLN A 89 -15.62 2.14 7.57
C GLN A 89 -14.70 1.19 8.35
N VAL A 90 -13.38 1.37 8.28
CA VAL A 90 -12.42 0.55 9.04
C VAL A 90 -12.59 0.78 10.54
N LYS A 91 -12.75 2.02 11.02
CA LYS A 91 -13.03 2.29 12.43
C LYS A 91 -14.32 1.61 12.92
N ASP A 92 -15.37 1.65 12.11
CA ASP A 92 -16.64 0.98 12.44
C ASP A 92 -16.48 -0.55 12.51
N LEU A 93 -15.56 -1.12 11.72
CA LEU A 93 -15.20 -2.54 11.77
C LEU A 93 -14.25 -2.86 12.93
N GLU A 94 -13.34 -1.97 13.32
CA GLU A 94 -12.46 -2.14 14.48
C GLU A 94 -13.23 -2.05 15.81
N HIS A 95 -14.26 -1.21 15.90
CA HIS A 95 -15.21 -1.22 17.02
C HIS A 95 -16.10 -2.46 17.03
N LYS A 96 -16.19 -3.18 15.90
CA LYS A 96 -16.69 -4.54 15.79
C LYS A 96 -15.51 -5.52 15.75
N GLU A 97 -14.63 -5.43 16.75
CA GLU A 97 -13.80 -6.57 17.17
C GLU A 97 -14.64 -7.83 17.01
N PRO A 98 -14.11 -8.98 16.53
CA PRO A 98 -14.88 -10.21 16.60
C PRO A 98 -15.10 -10.48 18.09
N GLU A 99 -16.19 -9.94 18.64
CA GLU A 99 -16.93 -10.62 19.69
C GLU A 99 -17.02 -12.04 19.17
N ASP A 100 -16.28 -12.95 19.81
CA ASP A 100 -16.34 -14.38 19.57
C ASP A 100 -17.81 -14.70 19.29
N THR A 101 -18.14 -14.93 18.02
CA THR A 101 -19.55 -14.82 17.61
C THR A 101 -20.29 -15.81 18.51
N PRO A 102 -21.38 -15.43 19.20
CA PRO A 102 -22.05 -16.31 20.16
C PRO A 102 -22.20 -17.78 19.71
N PRO A 103 -22.49 -18.08 18.42
CA PRO A 103 -22.48 -19.45 17.91
C PRO A 103 -21.12 -20.18 17.96
N GLN A 104 -19.98 -19.53 17.66
CA GLN A 104 -18.65 -20.16 17.69
C GLN A 104 -18.24 -20.57 19.10
N LYS A 105 -18.50 -19.70 20.09
CA LYS A 105 -18.27 -20.01 21.51
C LYS A 105 -19.19 -21.12 22.02
N LEU A 106 -20.42 -21.18 21.51
CA LEU A 106 -21.36 -22.25 21.83
C LEU A 106 -20.94 -23.59 21.22
N GLU A 107 -20.47 -23.59 19.96
CA GLU A 107 -19.93 -24.79 19.30
C GLU A 107 -18.69 -25.32 20.02
N GLY A 108 -17.74 -24.45 20.40
CA GLY A 108 -16.57 -24.86 21.17
C GLY A 108 -16.94 -25.56 22.49
N LYS A 109 -17.91 -25.00 23.24
CA LYS A 109 -18.43 -25.61 24.47
C LYS A 109 -19.15 -26.94 24.22
N ARG A 110 -19.90 -27.07 23.12
CA ARG A 110 -20.58 -28.32 22.74
C ARG A 110 -19.57 -29.41 22.38
N ILE A 111 -18.55 -29.08 21.58
CA ILE A 111 -17.47 -30.01 21.21
C ILE A 111 -16.75 -30.49 22.47
N GLN A 112 -16.35 -29.58 23.35
CA GLN A 112 -15.66 -29.94 24.60
C GLN A 112 -16.50 -30.85 25.50
N LYS A 113 -17.83 -30.62 25.57
CA LYS A 113 -18.74 -31.50 26.32
C LYS A 113 -18.83 -32.90 25.69
N ILE A 114 -18.88 -32.98 24.36
CA ILE A 114 -18.90 -34.25 23.63
C ILE A 114 -17.60 -35.02 23.87
N GLU A 115 -16.45 -34.37 23.76
CA GLU A 115 -15.14 -34.98 24.01
C GLU A 115 -15.04 -35.56 25.43
N ASN A 116 -15.47 -34.80 26.44
CA ASN A 116 -15.47 -35.25 27.83
C ASN A 116 -16.42 -36.45 28.03
N ASN A 117 -17.60 -36.43 27.41
CA ASN A 117 -18.54 -37.54 27.48
C ASN A 117 -17.98 -38.81 26.82
N VAL A 118 -17.34 -38.68 25.65
CA VAL A 118 -16.70 -39.81 24.96
C VAL A 118 -15.58 -40.40 25.82
N ARG A 119 -14.74 -39.56 26.44
CA ARG A 119 -13.68 -40.01 27.34
C ARG A 119 -14.26 -40.78 28.55
N ASN A 120 -15.27 -40.22 29.20
CA ASN A 120 -15.93 -40.86 30.35
C ASN A 120 -16.59 -42.20 29.99
N LEU A 121 -17.25 -42.28 28.83
CA LEU A 121 -17.84 -43.53 28.34
C LEU A 121 -16.74 -44.58 28.10
N TRP A 122 -15.64 -44.18 27.47
CA TRP A 122 -14.53 -45.08 27.19
C TRP A 122 -13.85 -45.59 28.47
N ASP A 123 -13.68 -44.73 29.48
CA ASP A 123 -13.15 -45.12 30.78
C ASP A 123 -14.10 -46.06 31.52
N ASN A 124 -15.41 -45.82 31.44
CA ASN A 124 -16.43 -46.72 32.00
C ASN A 124 -16.40 -48.09 31.32
N PHE A 125 -16.30 -48.17 29.99
CA PHE A 125 -16.20 -49.43 29.26
C PHE A 125 -14.92 -50.21 29.61
N LYS A 126 -13.82 -49.51 29.91
CA LYS A 126 -12.55 -50.15 30.26
C LYS A 126 -12.45 -50.55 31.73
N ARG A 127 -13.32 -50.05 32.60
CA ARG A 127 -13.24 -50.25 34.06
C ARG A 127 -13.26 -51.74 34.47
N THR A 128 -13.96 -52.59 33.72
CA THR A 128 -14.06 -54.04 33.96
C THR A 128 -13.06 -54.86 33.15
N ASN A 129 -12.24 -54.21 32.30
CA ASN A 129 -11.31 -54.91 31.43
C ASN A 129 -9.97 -55.13 32.13
N ILE A 130 -9.49 -56.37 32.11
CA ILE A 130 -8.17 -56.74 32.65
C ILE A 130 -7.23 -56.98 31.48
N ARG A 131 -6.04 -56.35 31.53
CA ARG A 131 -4.98 -56.57 30.53
C ARG A 131 -3.95 -57.54 31.08
N ILE A 132 -3.80 -58.67 30.42
CA ILE A 132 -2.78 -59.69 30.75
C ILE A 132 -1.67 -59.60 29.70
N THR A 133 -0.43 -59.53 30.15
CA THR A 133 0.78 -59.39 29.31
C THR A 133 1.76 -60.51 29.61
N GLY A 134 2.63 -60.85 28.65
CA GLY A 134 3.65 -61.90 28.83
C GLY A 134 3.16 -63.31 28.50
N VAL A 135 1.92 -63.47 28.04
CA VAL A 135 1.40 -64.76 27.56
C VAL A 135 1.97 -65.04 26.15
N PRO A 136 2.67 -66.16 25.91
CA PRO A 136 3.23 -66.49 24.60
C PRO A 136 2.13 -66.59 23.53
N GLU A 137 2.49 -66.28 22.28
CA GLU A 137 1.61 -66.42 21.11
C GLU A 137 1.86 -67.81 20.49
N ASP A 138 1.04 -68.81 20.83
CA ASP A 138 1.07 -70.13 20.17
C ASP A 138 0.29 -70.09 18.84
N GLU A 139 0.76 -70.84 17.83
CA GLU A 139 0.19 -70.85 16.46
C GLU A 139 -1.23 -71.43 16.36
N ARG A 140 -1.70 -72.11 17.41
CA ARG A 140 -3.09 -72.55 17.55
C ARG A 140 -3.70 -71.64 18.60
N GLU A 141 -4.73 -70.88 18.24
CA GLU A 141 -5.50 -70.05 19.17
C GLU A 141 -6.04 -70.93 20.31
N GLN A 142 -5.24 -71.11 21.36
CA GLN A 142 -5.70 -71.72 22.59
C GLN A 142 -6.78 -70.82 23.15
N ASP A 143 -7.88 -71.43 23.57
CA ASP A 143 -9.03 -70.74 24.14
C ASP A 143 -8.55 -69.80 25.26
N ILE A 144 -8.62 -68.49 25.02
CA ILE A 144 -8.07 -67.45 25.91
C ILE A 144 -8.74 -67.54 27.29
N LYS A 145 -9.97 -68.06 27.37
CA LYS A 145 -10.65 -68.32 28.64
C LYS A 145 -9.96 -69.40 29.46
N ASN A 146 -9.39 -70.43 28.81
CA ASN A 146 -8.66 -71.50 29.50
C ASN A 146 -7.31 -71.00 30.02
N ILE A 147 -6.62 -70.14 29.26
CA ILE A 147 -5.38 -69.48 29.71
C ILE A 147 -5.65 -68.64 30.97
N LEU A 148 -6.75 -67.86 30.97
CA LEU A 148 -7.13 -67.09 32.16
C LEU A 148 -7.39 -68.01 33.37
N LYS A 149 -8.09 -69.12 33.18
CA LYS A 149 -8.35 -70.09 34.26
C LYS A 149 -7.05 -70.66 34.83
N GLU A 150 -6.13 -71.07 33.96
CA GLU A 150 -4.82 -71.59 34.36
C GLU A 150 -4.03 -70.57 35.19
N ILE A 151 -3.94 -69.32 34.70
CA ILE A 151 -3.28 -68.21 35.40
C ILE A 151 -3.88 -67.99 36.79
N VAL A 152 -5.22 -67.95 36.91
CA VAL A 152 -5.90 -67.74 38.19
C VAL A 152 -5.70 -68.94 39.12
N THR A 153 -5.74 -70.17 38.62
CA THR A 153 -5.51 -71.36 39.46
C THR A 153 -4.08 -71.47 39.98
N GLU A 154 -3.09 -71.11 39.16
CA GLU A 154 -1.68 -71.17 39.52
C GLU A 154 -1.30 -70.05 40.51
N ASN A 155 -1.78 -68.83 40.28
CA ASN A 155 -1.36 -67.65 41.07
C ASN A 155 -2.31 -67.33 42.23
N PHE A 156 -3.59 -67.67 42.11
CA PHE A 156 -4.65 -67.27 43.05
C PHE A 156 -5.62 -68.41 43.38
N PRO A 157 -5.14 -69.54 43.93
CA PRO A 157 -5.94 -70.74 44.16
C PRO A 157 -7.15 -70.53 45.09
N HIS A 158 -7.10 -69.52 45.96
CA HIS A 158 -8.20 -69.15 46.86
C HIS A 158 -9.37 -68.47 46.13
N LEU A 159 -9.08 -67.70 45.07
CA LEU A 159 -10.09 -66.96 44.30
C LEU A 159 -10.90 -67.88 43.37
N VAL A 160 -10.34 -69.04 43.00
CA VAL A 160 -10.99 -70.04 42.14
C VAL A 160 -12.29 -70.59 42.75
N LYS A 161 -12.38 -70.65 44.08
CA LYS A 161 -13.56 -71.20 44.79
C LYS A 161 -14.66 -70.16 45.03
N GLU A 162 -14.32 -68.88 44.98
CA GLU A 162 -15.24 -67.77 45.31
C GLU A 162 -15.76 -67.04 44.07
N LEU A 163 -15.04 -67.09 42.95
CA LEU A 163 -15.40 -66.36 41.74
C LEU A 163 -15.99 -67.30 40.66
N ASP A 164 -17.27 -67.14 40.36
CA ASP A 164 -17.84 -67.58 39.08
C ASP A 164 -17.36 -66.60 37.99
N LEU A 165 -16.16 -66.84 37.45
CA LEU A 165 -15.51 -65.98 36.44
C LEU A 165 -16.31 -65.97 35.13
N GLN A 166 -17.28 -65.07 35.04
CA GLN A 166 -18.07 -64.83 33.83
C GLN A 166 -17.31 -63.92 32.86
N VAL A 167 -16.47 -64.52 32.02
CA VAL A 167 -15.77 -63.82 30.94
C VAL A 167 -16.72 -63.57 29.77
N GLN A 168 -17.11 -62.30 29.59
CA GLN A 168 -17.96 -61.87 28.48
C GLN A 168 -17.23 -61.99 27.13
N GLU A 169 -16.02 -61.44 27.04
CA GLU A 169 -15.18 -61.51 25.84
C GLU A 169 -13.71 -61.59 26.26
N ALA A 170 -12.91 -62.33 25.49
CA ALA A 170 -11.47 -62.34 25.63
C ALA A 170 -10.86 -62.43 24.22
N HIS A 171 -9.96 -61.50 23.92
CA HIS A 171 -9.27 -61.44 22.64
C HIS A 171 -7.83 -60.97 22.86
N ARG A 172 -6.92 -61.41 21.99
CA ARG A 172 -5.58 -60.84 21.92
C ARG A 172 -5.70 -59.44 21.29
N THR A 173 -5.11 -58.43 21.91
CA THR A 173 -4.98 -57.13 21.24
C THR A 173 -4.03 -57.31 20.06
N PRO A 174 -4.45 -57.02 18.81
CA PRO A 174 -3.60 -57.20 17.65
C PRO A 174 -2.27 -56.46 17.82
N ASN A 175 -1.15 -57.16 17.64
CA ASN A 175 0.19 -56.59 17.70
C ASN A 175 0.48 -55.83 16.39
N LYS A 176 -0.34 -54.84 16.05
CA LYS A 176 -0.10 -54.01 14.88
C LYS A 176 0.99 -52.99 15.19
N ARG A 177 2.25 -53.37 14.97
CA ARG A 177 3.29 -52.39 14.64
C ARG A 177 2.86 -51.74 13.33
N ASN A 178 2.46 -50.47 13.39
CA ASN A 178 2.14 -49.70 12.20
C ASN A 178 3.43 -49.59 11.35
N PRO A 179 3.51 -50.17 10.15
CA PRO A 179 4.72 -50.05 9.32
C PRO A 179 4.87 -48.65 8.70
N ARG A 180 3.98 -47.70 9.02
CA ARG A 180 3.97 -46.32 8.50
C ARG A 180 4.20 -45.25 9.56
N GLY A 181 5.05 -45.51 10.55
CA GLY A 181 5.71 -44.41 11.26
C GLY A 181 6.84 -43.87 10.38
N PRO A 182 6.99 -42.54 10.19
CA PRO A 182 8.11 -42.03 9.41
C PRO A 182 9.41 -42.40 10.14
N HIS A 183 10.18 -43.31 9.55
CA HIS A 183 11.62 -43.40 9.80
C HIS A 183 12.22 -42.04 9.42
N GLN A 184 12.42 -41.17 10.41
CA GLN A 184 13.37 -40.09 10.29
C GLN A 184 14.75 -40.68 10.59
N ASP A 185 15.35 -41.36 9.61
CA ASP A 185 16.79 -41.52 9.58
C ASP A 185 17.37 -40.16 9.20
N LYS A 186 17.84 -39.44 10.21
CA LYS A 186 18.74 -38.30 10.02
C LYS A 186 20.14 -38.86 9.83
N SER A 187 20.71 -38.66 8.65
CA SER A 187 22.16 -38.53 8.47
C SER A 187 22.49 -37.06 8.28
#